data_AF-A0A7C3TDX1-F1
#
_entry.id   AF-A0A7C3TDX1-F1
#
_cell.length_a   1.000
_cell.length_b   1.000
_cell.length_c   1.000
_cell.angle_alpha   90.00
_cell.angle_beta   90.00
_cell.angle_gamma   90.00
#
_symmetry.space_group_name_H-M   'P 1'
#
loop_
_entity.id
_entity.type
_entity.pdbx_description
1 polymer ?
#
loop_
_entity_poly.entity_id
_entity_poly.type
_entity_poly.pdbx_seq_one_letter_code
_entity_poly.pdbx_strand_id
1 'polypeptide(L)'
;MGSSGLELFSRDLCQILELAQPGEGQLLLEALRSPPTRYFVRANRIRTTPECVVELLRRQGLDAEQHAKLEEAISIPVKEGLPLSACDSKIVANKEAAEAVMIGANLYAPGVHKCQGVRRGNFVSIVDKYGQVVGEGIAVQGESEILAHRRGGGDRRDEQQVQNSKVP
;
A
#
# COMPACT_ATOMS: atom_id res chain seq x y z
N MET A 1 -10.34 18.83 15.39
CA MET A 1 -11.30 19.21 14.33
C MET A 1 -10.95 18.36 13.12
N GLY A 2 -11.59 17.20 13.00
CA GLY A 2 -11.27 16.23 11.95
C GLY A 2 -11.77 16.74 10.61
N SER A 3 -10.88 16.79 9.62
CA SER A 3 -11.27 16.92 8.23
C SER A 3 -12.22 15.78 7.93
N SER A 4 -13.46 16.12 7.60
CA SER A 4 -14.48 15.19 7.14
C SER A 4 -13.90 14.46 5.93
N GLY A 5 -13.96 13.13 5.94
CA GLY A 5 -13.28 12.27 4.96
C GLY A 5 -13.63 12.52 3.48
N LEU A 6 -14.53 13.44 3.14
CA LEU A 6 -14.97 13.79 1.79
C LEU A 6 -13.93 14.53 0.92
N GLU A 7 -12.74 14.87 1.42
CA GLU A 7 -11.78 15.70 0.66
C GLU A 7 -10.99 14.98 -0.44
N LEU A 8 -11.11 13.65 -0.60
CA LEU A 8 -10.43 12.90 -1.67
C LEU A 8 -11.13 12.98 -3.04
N PHE A 9 -12.42 13.24 -3.08
CA PHE A 9 -13.22 13.23 -4.31
C PHE A 9 -13.84 14.61 -4.57
N SER A 10 -13.98 15.00 -5.83
CA SER A 10 -14.62 16.28 -6.17
C SER A 10 -16.10 16.25 -5.77
N ARG A 11 -16.63 17.41 -5.36
CA ARG A 11 -18.06 17.54 -5.00
C ARG A 11 -18.97 17.13 -6.15
N ASP A 12 -18.59 17.48 -7.37
CA ASP A 12 -19.36 17.15 -8.58
C ASP A 12 -19.46 15.64 -8.79
N LEU A 13 -18.36 14.90 -8.55
CA LEU A 13 -18.38 13.43 -8.63
C LEU A 13 -19.31 12.82 -7.58
N CYS A 14 -19.24 13.31 -6.34
CA CYS A 14 -20.13 12.86 -5.27
C CYS A 14 -21.61 13.10 -5.63
N GLN A 15 -21.94 14.27 -6.19
CA GLN A 15 -23.30 14.59 -6.62
C GLN A 15 -23.77 13.71 -7.77
N ILE A 16 -22.93 13.49 -8.78
CA ILE A 16 -23.26 12.63 -9.93
C ILE A 16 -23.51 11.19 -9.47
N LEU A 17 -22.67 10.66 -8.56
CA LEU A 17 -22.83 9.30 -8.04
C LEU A 17 -24.10 9.15 -7.21
N GLU A 18 -24.44 10.14 -6.37
CA GLU A 18 -25.67 10.10 -5.59
C GLU A 18 -26.91 10.19 -6.48
N LEU A 19 -26.86 10.95 -7.58
CA LEU A 19 -27.94 11.00 -8.57
C LEU A 19 -28.07 9.69 -9.35
N ALA A 20 -26.95 9.05 -9.70
CA ALA A 20 -26.93 7.82 -10.47
C ALA A 20 -27.30 6.59 -9.64
N GLN A 21 -26.85 6.53 -8.38
CA GLN A 21 -27.11 5.45 -7.43
C GLN A 21 -27.37 6.02 -6.02
N PRO A 22 -28.61 6.45 -5.73
CA PRO A 22 -28.97 7.04 -4.44
C PRO A 22 -28.68 6.11 -3.26
N GLY A 23 -28.01 6.62 -2.24
CA GLY A 23 -27.60 5.89 -1.04
C GLY A 23 -26.39 4.94 -1.22
N GLU A 24 -26.17 4.38 -2.42
CA GLU A 24 -25.02 3.50 -2.70
C GLU A 24 -23.77 4.27 -3.11
N GLY A 25 -23.91 5.46 -3.69
CA GLY A 25 -22.79 6.28 -4.16
C GLY A 25 -21.77 6.57 -3.04
N GLN A 26 -22.26 6.88 -1.83
CA GLN A 26 -21.40 7.12 -0.67
C GLN A 26 -20.65 5.85 -0.23
N LEU A 27 -21.32 4.69 -0.22
CA LEU A 27 -20.71 3.41 0.12
C LEU A 27 -19.61 3.01 -0.88
N LEU A 28 -19.84 3.28 -2.17
CA LEU A 28 -18.84 3.06 -3.22
C LEU A 28 -17.61 3.93 -3.00
N LEU A 29 -17.79 5.22 -2.72
CA LEU A 29 -16.69 6.15 -2.47
C LEU A 29 -15.89 5.76 -1.22
N GLU A 30 -16.55 5.24 -0.20
CA GLU A 30 -15.89 4.71 1.01
C GLU A 30 -15.11 3.42 0.72
N ALA A 31 -15.69 2.49 -0.05
CA ALA A 31 -15.02 1.27 -0.47
C ALA A 31 -13.76 1.55 -1.33
N LEU A 32 -13.83 2.54 -2.23
CA LEU A 32 -12.70 2.93 -3.09
C LEU A 32 -11.51 3.54 -2.32
N ARG A 33 -11.71 3.99 -1.08
CA ARG A 33 -10.62 4.51 -0.23
C ARG A 33 -9.84 3.41 0.48
N SER A 34 -10.44 2.25 0.61
CA SER A 34 -9.85 1.14 1.34
C SER A 34 -9.15 0.20 0.37
N PRO A 35 -8.04 -0.43 0.80
CA PRO A 35 -7.43 -1.47 0.00
C PRO A 35 -8.44 -2.63 -0.21
N PRO A 36 -8.29 -3.40 -1.30
CA PRO A 36 -9.14 -4.56 -1.51
C PRO A 36 -8.98 -5.57 -0.37
N THR A 37 -10.06 -6.26 -0.01
CA THR A 37 -10.04 -7.28 1.05
C THR A 37 -9.31 -8.55 0.62
N ARG A 38 -9.13 -8.76 -0.69
CA ARG A 38 -8.47 -9.94 -1.29
C ARG A 38 -7.65 -9.52 -2.50
N TYR A 39 -6.44 -10.06 -2.61
CA TYR A 39 -5.65 -10.06 -3.85
C TYR A 39 -5.97 -11.28 -4.68
N PHE A 40 -6.13 -11.07 -5.99
CA PHE A 40 -6.24 -12.14 -6.94
C PHE A 40 -5.00 -12.20 -7.82
N VAL A 41 -4.38 -13.37 -7.89
CA VAL A 41 -3.28 -13.66 -8.80
C VAL A 41 -3.69 -14.76 -9.75
N ARG A 42 -3.28 -14.65 -11.01
CA ARG A 42 -3.55 -15.67 -12.03
C ARG A 42 -2.40 -16.66 -12.10
N ALA A 43 -2.70 -17.95 -11.91
CA ALA A 43 -1.76 -19.03 -12.15
C ALA A 43 -1.38 -19.09 -13.64
N ASN A 44 -0.08 -19.10 -13.94
CA ASN A 44 0.38 -19.28 -15.30
C ASN A 44 0.41 -20.77 -15.67
N ARG A 45 -0.67 -21.25 -16.30
CA ARG A 45 -0.87 -22.65 -16.70
C ARG A 45 0.17 -23.20 -17.67
N ILE A 46 0.93 -22.34 -18.37
CA ILE A 46 2.05 -22.77 -19.23
C ILE A 46 3.21 -23.29 -18.38
N ARG A 47 3.38 -22.76 -17.17
CA ARG A 47 4.53 -23.07 -16.29
C ARG A 47 4.18 -23.96 -15.11
N THR A 48 2.95 -23.92 -14.61
CA THR A 48 2.55 -24.58 -13.36
C THR A 48 1.04 -24.72 -13.27
N THR A 49 0.55 -25.61 -12.41
CA THR A 49 -0.88 -25.68 -12.06
C THR A 49 -1.23 -24.70 -10.92
N PRO A 50 -2.51 -24.28 -10.78
CA PRO A 50 -2.96 -23.43 -9.67
C PRO A 50 -2.69 -24.03 -8.29
N GLU A 51 -2.81 -25.35 -8.14
CA GLU A 51 -2.63 -26.07 -6.88
C GLU A 51 -1.18 -25.96 -6.40
N CYS A 52 -0.22 -26.14 -7.31
CA CYS A 52 1.21 -25.94 -7.01
C CYS A 52 1.52 -24.51 -6.58
N VAL A 53 0.84 -23.50 -7.16
CA VAL A 53 1.02 -22.10 -6.76
C VAL A 53 0.44 -21.85 -5.37
N VAL A 54 -0.76 -22.38 -5.08
CA VAL A 54 -1.37 -22.30 -3.75
C VAL A 54 -0.46 -22.93 -2.70
N GLU A 55 0.07 -24.13 -2.95
CA GLU A 55 1.02 -24.77 -2.04
C GLU A 55 2.28 -23.94 -1.81
N LEU A 56 2.86 -23.38 -2.88
CA LEU A 56 4.05 -22.55 -2.77
C LEU A 56 3.80 -21.31 -1.91
N LEU A 57 2.69 -20.60 -2.15
CA LEU A 57 2.32 -19.41 -1.38
C LEU A 57 2.05 -19.76 0.10
N ARG A 58 1.38 -20.88 0.37
CA ARG A 58 1.17 -21.38 1.74
C ARG A 58 2.47 -21.72 2.45
N ARG A 59 3.44 -22.33 1.75
CA ARG A 59 4.79 -22.57 2.30
C ARG A 59 5.54 -21.28 2.62
N GLN A 60 5.20 -20.18 1.96
CA GLN A 60 5.72 -18.84 2.26
C GLN A 60 4.92 -18.11 3.36
N GLY A 61 3.94 -18.77 3.99
CA GLY A 61 3.15 -18.21 5.08
C GLY A 61 1.94 -17.38 4.65
N LEU A 62 1.57 -17.41 3.36
CA LEU A 62 0.40 -16.72 2.83
C LEU A 62 -0.83 -17.64 2.83
N ASP A 63 -1.98 -17.07 3.18
CA ASP A 63 -3.25 -17.80 3.18
C ASP A 63 -3.87 -17.85 1.79
N ALA A 64 -3.22 -18.56 0.87
CA ALA A 64 -3.68 -18.65 -0.51
C ALA A 64 -4.78 -19.71 -0.69
N GLU A 65 -5.78 -19.40 -1.50
CA GLU A 65 -6.89 -20.30 -1.85
C GLU A 65 -7.20 -20.21 -3.35
N GLN A 66 -7.53 -21.33 -3.99
CA GLN A 66 -8.02 -21.32 -5.36
C GLN A 66 -9.47 -20.81 -5.40
N HIS A 67 -9.81 -20.00 -6.40
CA HIS A 67 -11.14 -19.44 -6.54
C HIS A 67 -12.14 -20.48 -7.05
N ALA A 68 -13.29 -20.61 -6.39
CA ALA A 68 -14.26 -21.67 -6.66
C ALA A 68 -14.82 -21.71 -8.09
N LYS A 69 -14.92 -20.56 -8.76
CA LYS A 69 -15.50 -20.45 -10.11
C LYS A 69 -14.47 -20.26 -11.21
N LEU A 70 -13.22 -19.95 -10.86
CA LEU A 70 -12.20 -19.55 -11.83
C LEU A 70 -10.92 -20.32 -11.51
N GLU A 71 -10.71 -21.42 -12.23
CA GLU A 71 -9.66 -22.41 -11.94
C GLU A 71 -8.27 -21.80 -11.81
N GLU A 72 -7.95 -20.82 -12.65
CA GLU A 72 -6.66 -20.14 -12.69
C GLU A 72 -6.51 -19.00 -11.69
N ALA A 73 -7.57 -18.61 -11.00
CA ALA A 73 -7.51 -17.51 -10.04
C ALA A 73 -7.21 -18.03 -8.63
N ILE A 74 -6.25 -17.38 -7.99
CA ILE A 74 -5.83 -17.65 -6.62
C ILE A 74 -6.12 -16.38 -5.82
N SER A 75 -6.88 -16.54 -4.75
CA SER A 75 -7.23 -15.50 -3.78
C SER A 75 -6.25 -15.53 -2.62
N ILE A 76 -5.83 -14.36 -2.18
CA ILE A 76 -5.03 -14.15 -0.98
C ILE A 76 -5.75 -13.07 -0.15
N PRO A 77 -6.26 -13.36 1.05
CA PRO A 77 -6.90 -12.37 1.89
C PRO A 77 -5.88 -11.34 2.36
N VAL A 78 -6.27 -10.06 2.32
CA VAL A 78 -5.49 -8.98 2.91
C VAL A 78 -5.77 -8.97 4.40
N LYS A 79 -4.73 -9.20 5.21
CA LYS A 79 -4.84 -9.08 6.66
C LYS A 79 -4.94 -7.60 7.03
N GLU A 80 -5.97 -7.24 7.77
CA GLU A 80 -6.01 -5.91 8.38
C GLU A 80 -4.86 -5.80 9.39
N GLY A 81 -4.01 -4.80 9.16
CA GLY A 81 -2.87 -4.53 10.03
C GLY A 81 -3.29 -3.81 11.32
N LEU A 82 -2.31 -3.53 12.17
CA LEU A 82 -2.51 -2.70 13.35
C LEU A 82 -2.95 -1.27 12.96
N PRO A 83 -3.74 -0.59 13.82
CA PRO A 83 -4.09 0.81 13.60
C PRO A 83 -2.82 1.66 13.54
N LEU A 84 -2.77 2.51 12.51
CA LEU A 84 -1.64 3.40 12.26
C LEU A 84 -1.62 4.56 13.27
N SER A 85 -0.47 4.78 13.89
CA SER A 85 -0.16 5.90 14.79
C SER A 85 0.70 6.95 14.09
N ALA A 86 0.17 8.16 13.93
CA ALA A 86 0.94 9.27 13.37
C ALA A 86 2.14 9.62 14.27
N CYS A 87 3.34 9.45 13.72
CA CYS A 87 4.60 9.84 14.34
C CYS A 87 5.05 11.22 13.85
N ASP A 88 5.91 11.88 14.63
CA ASP A 88 6.45 13.20 14.29
C ASP A 88 7.36 13.15 13.05
N SER A 89 8.11 12.07 12.90
CA SER A 89 8.97 11.82 11.73
C SER A 89 8.16 11.23 10.58
N LYS A 90 8.01 11.99 9.49
CA LYS A 90 7.18 11.64 8.34
C LYS A 90 7.98 11.52 7.05
N ILE A 91 7.62 10.52 6.25
CA ILE A 91 8.11 10.36 4.88
C ILE A 91 6.91 10.46 3.94
N VAL A 92 6.96 11.43 3.04
CA VAL A 92 5.95 11.61 1.99
C VAL A 92 6.31 10.72 0.81
N ALA A 93 5.46 9.75 0.51
CA ALA A 93 5.58 8.88 -0.65
C ALA A 93 4.91 9.51 -1.89
N ASN A 94 5.35 9.13 -3.08
CA ASN A 94 4.60 9.40 -4.31
C ASN A 94 3.30 8.57 -4.33
N LYS A 95 2.43 8.84 -5.29
CA LYS A 95 1.11 8.22 -5.34
C LYS A 95 1.21 6.68 -5.41
N GLU A 96 2.03 6.18 -6.32
CA GLU A 96 2.17 4.76 -6.61
C GLU A 96 2.77 4.00 -5.41
N ALA A 97 3.79 4.57 -4.77
CA ALA A 97 4.39 3.95 -3.59
C ALA A 97 3.49 4.06 -2.36
N ALA A 98 2.70 5.14 -2.21
CA ALA A 98 1.74 5.26 -1.13
C ALA A 98 0.65 4.17 -1.23
N GLU A 99 0.13 3.93 -2.43
CA GLU A 99 -0.80 2.84 -2.72
C GLU A 99 -0.15 1.48 -2.41
N ALA A 100 1.06 1.23 -2.91
CA ALA A 100 1.78 -0.02 -2.65
C ALA A 100 2.03 -0.26 -1.16
N VAL A 101 2.43 0.77 -0.40
CA VAL A 101 2.66 0.69 1.05
C VAL A 101 1.36 0.41 1.81
N MET A 102 0.24 1.00 1.39
CA MET A 102 -1.09 0.74 1.99
C MET A 102 -1.44 -0.75 1.94
N ILE A 103 -1.00 -1.43 0.89
CA ILE A 103 -1.20 -2.85 0.62
C ILE A 103 -0.17 -3.74 1.36
N GLY A 104 0.86 -3.14 1.97
CA GLY A 104 1.91 -3.86 2.70
C GLY A 104 3.23 -3.95 1.95
N ALA A 105 3.47 -3.16 0.89
CA ALA A 105 4.82 -3.07 0.33
C ALA A 105 5.75 -2.28 1.27
N ASN A 106 7.06 -2.53 1.11
CA ASN A 106 8.09 -1.67 1.69
C ASN A 106 8.26 -0.39 0.86
N LEU A 107 8.76 0.67 1.49
CA LEU A 107 9.06 1.91 0.79
C LEU A 107 10.51 1.90 0.30
N TYR A 108 10.70 2.10 -1.00
CA TYR A 108 12.00 2.19 -1.66
C TYR A 108 12.30 3.64 -2.06
N ALA A 109 13.58 3.97 -2.24
CA ALA A 109 14.05 5.35 -2.49
C ALA A 109 13.35 6.05 -3.68
N PRO A 110 13.07 5.39 -4.81
CA PRO A 110 12.37 6.03 -5.93
C PRO A 110 10.94 6.49 -5.58
N GLY A 111 10.31 5.82 -4.62
CA GLY A 111 8.96 6.14 -4.13
C GLY A 111 8.91 7.31 -3.15
N VAL A 112 10.06 7.81 -2.68
CA VAL A 112 10.09 8.91 -1.70
C VAL A 112 9.95 10.26 -2.40
N HIS A 113 8.88 10.98 -2.12
CA HIS A 113 8.66 12.34 -2.61
C HIS A 113 9.37 13.40 -1.75
N LYS A 114 9.24 13.31 -0.43
CA LYS A 114 9.91 14.18 0.56
C LYS A 114 10.13 13.43 1.87
N CYS A 115 11.15 13.79 2.63
CA CYS A 115 11.40 13.29 3.99
C CYS A 115 12.02 14.43 4.80
N GLN A 116 11.72 14.49 6.10
CA GLN A 116 12.28 15.49 7.00
C GLN A 116 12.53 14.86 8.37
N GLY A 117 13.74 15.07 8.91
CA GLY A 117 14.08 14.63 10.27
C GLY A 117 14.17 13.11 10.42
N VAL A 118 14.45 12.39 9.34
CA VAL A 118 14.55 10.93 9.34
C VAL A 118 15.99 10.50 9.57
N ARG A 119 16.22 9.68 10.60
CA ARG A 119 17.50 9.01 10.83
C ARG A 119 17.31 7.50 10.78
N ARG A 120 18.40 6.81 10.45
CA ARG A 120 18.45 5.35 10.49
C ARG A 120 18.06 4.84 11.88
N GLY A 121 17.19 3.84 11.91
CA GLY A 121 16.61 3.25 13.12
C GLY A 121 15.42 4.02 13.70
N ASN A 122 15.03 5.17 13.14
CA ASN A 122 13.83 5.86 13.61
C ASN A 122 12.55 5.15 13.15
N PHE A 123 11.56 5.15 14.03
CA PHE A 123 10.20 4.79 13.67
C PHE A 123 9.54 5.98 12.97
N VAL A 124 9.02 5.75 11.76
CA VAL A 124 8.52 6.80 10.86
C VAL A 124 7.13 6.45 10.34
N SER A 125 6.32 7.48 10.14
CA SER A 125 5.05 7.35 9.42
C SER A 125 5.26 7.63 7.94
N ILE A 126 4.73 6.76 7.09
CA ILE A 126 4.67 6.95 5.64
C ILE A 126 3.32 7.61 5.34
N VAL A 127 3.37 8.77 4.71
CA VAL A 127 2.20 9.56 4.35
C VAL A 127 2.12 9.76 2.85
N ASP A 128 0.89 9.90 2.33
CA ASP A 128 0.69 10.34 0.95
C ASP A 128 0.90 11.86 0.82
N LYS A 129 0.74 12.38 -0.40
CA LYS A 129 0.87 13.82 -0.68
C LYS A 129 -0.22 14.70 -0.04
N TYR A 130 -1.31 14.10 0.45
CA TYR A 130 -2.41 14.77 1.13
C TYR A 130 -2.31 14.66 2.67
N GLY A 131 -1.31 13.94 3.18
CA GLY A 131 -1.07 13.76 4.61
C GLY A 131 -1.78 12.55 5.22
N GLN A 132 -2.43 11.70 4.42
CA GLN A 132 -3.00 10.44 4.89
C GLN A 132 -1.88 9.48 5.26
N VAL A 133 -1.92 8.90 6.48
CA VAL A 133 -0.98 7.86 6.89
C VAL A 133 -1.35 6.57 6.18
N VAL A 134 -0.43 6.04 5.37
CA VAL A 134 -0.62 4.82 4.58
C VAL A 134 0.11 3.61 5.18
N GLY A 135 1.16 3.87 5.96
CA GLY A 135 1.94 2.85 6.65
C GLY A 135 2.88 3.43 7.71
N GLU A 136 3.52 2.55 8.46
CA GLU A 136 4.51 2.86 9.49
C GLU A 136 5.66 1.88 9.38
N GLY A 137 6.82 2.25 9.90
CA GLY A 137 7.96 1.33 9.87
C GLY A 137 9.25 1.92 10.39
N ILE A 138 10.31 1.14 10.28
CA ILE A 138 11.65 1.55 10.71
C ILE A 138 12.43 2.04 9.49
N ALA A 139 12.94 3.27 9.57
CA ALA A 139 13.82 3.83 8.55
C ALA A 139 15.17 3.10 8.59
N VAL A 140 15.56 2.47 7.48
CA VAL A 140 16.85 1.78 7.36
C VAL A 140 17.97 2.69 6.87
N GLN A 141 17.63 3.89 6.38
CA GLN A 141 18.56 4.92 5.95
C GLN A 141 18.20 6.29 6.53
N GLY A 142 19.17 7.21 6.54
CA GLY A 142 18.96 8.60 6.93
C GLY A 142 18.48 9.50 5.77
N GLU A 143 17.98 10.70 6.10
CA GLU A 143 17.47 11.68 5.12
C GLU A 143 18.44 11.97 3.97
N SER A 144 19.72 12.18 4.27
CA SER A 144 20.74 12.49 3.25
C SER A 144 20.97 11.31 2.29
N GLU A 145 20.92 10.08 2.78
CA GLU A 145 21.09 8.86 1.99
C GLU A 145 19.88 8.65 1.07
N ILE A 146 18.66 8.76 1.61
CA ILE A 146 17.40 8.68 0.86
C ILE A 146 17.38 9.68 -0.30
N LEU A 147 17.73 10.94 -0.03
CA LEU A 147 17.73 12.00 -1.04
C LEU A 147 18.80 11.82 -2.11
N ALA A 148 19.96 11.24 -1.76
CA ALA A 148 21.01 10.92 -2.72
C ALA A 148 20.59 9.78 -3.65
N HIS A 149 19.98 8.72 -3.10
CA HIS A 149 19.56 7.53 -3.86
C HIS A 149 18.37 7.81 -4.78
N ARG A 150 17.57 8.84 -4.45
CA ARG A 150 16.51 9.34 -5.33
C ARG A 150 17.03 10.03 -6.60
N ARG A 151 18.18 10.72 -6.54
CA ARG A 151 18.70 11.56 -7.64
C ARG A 151 19.80 10.87 -8.46
N GLY A 152 20.43 9.82 -7.93
CA GLY A 152 21.55 9.15 -8.58
C GLY A 152 21.12 8.01 -9.51
N GLY A 153 21.69 7.97 -10.72
CA GLY A 153 21.70 6.79 -11.60
C GLY A 153 22.60 5.67 -11.08
N GLY A 154 22.48 5.32 -9.80
CA GLY A 154 23.21 4.24 -9.16
C GLY A 154 22.45 2.92 -9.23
N ASP A 155 23.20 1.82 -9.25
CA ASP A 155 22.79 0.41 -9.33
C ASP A 155 21.93 -0.09 -8.15
N ARG A 156 21.38 0.82 -7.33
CA ARG A 156 20.77 0.53 -6.02
C ARG A 156 19.35 1.10 -5.87
N ARG A 157 18.57 1.04 -6.95
CA ARG A 157 17.16 1.50 -6.95
C ARG A 157 16.23 0.64 -6.10
N ASP A 158 16.69 -0.55 -5.72
CA ASP A 158 15.93 -1.53 -4.92
C ASP A 158 16.34 -1.52 -3.44
N GLU A 159 17.13 -0.55 -2.98
CA GLU A 159 17.45 -0.43 -1.55
C GLU A 159 16.22 0.03 -0.77
N GLN A 160 15.74 -0.87 0.09
CA GLN A 160 14.68 -0.63 1.05
C GLN A 160 15.04 0.57 1.93
N GLN A 161 14.08 1.48 2.15
CA GLN A 161 14.25 2.71 2.92
C GLN A 161 13.46 2.68 4.21
N VAL A 162 12.27 2.08 4.16
CA VAL A 162 11.46 1.79 5.33
C VAL A 162 11.03 0.34 5.26
N GLN A 163 11.29 -0.37 6.35
CA GLN A 163 10.68 -1.68 6.60
C GLN A 163 9.30 -1.46 7.19
N ASN A 164 8.27 -1.74 6.39
CA ASN A 164 6.88 -1.51 6.76
C ASN A 164 6.47 -2.51 7.85
N SER A 165 6.00 -1.99 8.99
CA SER A 165 5.60 -2.81 10.15
C SER A 165 4.30 -3.59 9.92
N LYS A 166 3.57 -3.30 8.83
CA LYS A 166 2.43 -4.13 8.38
C LYS A 166 2.86 -5.47 7.79
N VAL A 167 4.14 -5.68 7.49
CA VAL A 167 4.68 -6.92 6.96
C VAL A 167 5.30 -7.73 8.11
N PRO A 168 4.85 -8.97 8.38
CA PRO A 168 5.48 -9.84 9.36
C PRO A 168 6.91 -10.23 8.98
#